data_AF-A0AAV6B3M5-F1
#
_entry.id   AF-A0AAV6B3M5-F1
#
_cell.length_a   1.000
_cell.length_b   1.000
_cell.length_c   1.000
_cell.angle_alpha   90.00
_cell.angle_beta   90.00
_cell.angle_gamma   90.00
#
_symmetry.space_group_name_H-M   'P 1'
#
loop_
_entity.id
_entity.type
_entity.pdbx_description
1 polymer ?
#
loop_
_entity_poly.entity_id
_entity_poly.type
_entity_poly.pdbx_seq_one_letter_code
_entity_poly.pdbx_strand_id
1 'polypeptide(L)'
;MTPLLLVPMLTVAEQLRQGREAMKLDIRQVAEATKLKSDQIRALEQGNYDYFTAAVYLRGSVRTYANLLKLDGAKLMAELDAELNSAKKFSDQGPAPARKKSGVDSLMLLLSRLNWGVASILIGLALLVLGANASYRAWKNRQASDPLQKLGAGMYQPAEAAGEILPLPTNISRRTP
;
A
#
# COMPACT_ATOMS: atom_id res chain seq x y z
N MET A 1 50.67 -32.03 -15.90
CA MET A 1 50.31 -31.51 -14.56
C MET A 1 50.22 -29.99 -14.69
N THR A 2 49.07 -29.49 -15.15
CA THR A 2 48.80 -28.05 -15.17
C THR A 2 48.61 -27.60 -13.72
N PRO A 3 49.40 -26.63 -13.21
CA PRO A 3 49.17 -26.14 -11.86
C PRO A 3 47.79 -25.50 -11.84
N LEU A 4 46.97 -25.93 -10.88
CA LEU A 4 45.72 -25.30 -10.53
C LEU A 4 46.07 -23.85 -10.17
N LEU A 5 45.89 -22.92 -11.10
CA LEU A 5 45.97 -21.49 -10.80
C LEU A 5 44.87 -21.26 -9.77
N LEU A 6 45.29 -21.17 -8.51
CA LEU A 6 44.50 -20.64 -7.42
C LEU A 6 44.12 -19.23 -7.85
N VAL A 7 42.98 -19.06 -8.51
CA VAL A 7 42.40 -17.75 -8.73
C VAL A 7 42.19 -17.21 -7.32
N PRO A 8 42.98 -16.21 -6.87
CA PRO A 8 42.71 -15.62 -5.57
C PRO A 8 41.27 -15.13 -5.61
N MET A 9 40.47 -15.47 -4.60
CA MET A 9 39.12 -14.94 -4.48
C MET A 9 39.28 -13.43 -4.35
N LEU A 10 38.99 -12.69 -5.43
CA LEU A 10 39.11 -11.24 -5.43
C LEU A 10 38.19 -10.66 -4.38
N THR A 11 38.72 -9.73 -3.60
CA THR A 11 37.91 -8.95 -2.66
C THR A 11 36.89 -8.09 -3.42
N VAL A 12 35.83 -7.69 -2.75
CA VAL A 12 34.82 -6.81 -3.34
C VAL A 12 35.45 -5.51 -3.86
N ALA A 13 36.42 -4.96 -3.14
CA ALA A 13 37.17 -3.78 -3.55
C ALA A 13 37.91 -3.99 -4.89
N GLU A 14 38.60 -5.12 -5.03
CA GLU A 14 39.33 -5.47 -6.24
C GLU A 14 38.39 -5.74 -7.42
N GLN A 15 37.25 -6.40 -7.19
CA GLN A 15 36.25 -6.65 -8.23
C GLN A 15 35.67 -5.34 -8.79
N LEU A 16 35.35 -4.37 -7.94
CA LEU A 16 34.88 -3.05 -8.36
C LEU A 16 35.95 -2.32 -9.18
N ARG A 17 37.20 -2.32 -8.70
CA ARG A 17 38.32 -1.67 -9.39
C ARG A 17 38.57 -2.31 -10.76
N GLN A 18 38.65 -3.64 -10.82
CA GLN A 18 38.84 -4.35 -12.08
C GLN A 18 37.68 -4.13 -13.04
N GLY A 19 36.43 -4.13 -12.55
CA GLY A 19 35.27 -3.81 -13.38
C GLY A 19 35.36 -2.41 -13.99
N ARG A 20 35.77 -1.41 -13.19
CA ARG A 20 35.99 -0.04 -13.69
C ARG A 20 37.08 0.00 -14.76
N GLU A 21 38.23 -0.62 -14.49
CA GLU A 21 39.38 -0.64 -15.39
C GLU A 21 39.06 -1.39 -16.69
N ALA A 22 38.30 -2.49 -16.63
CA ALA A 22 37.84 -3.24 -17.80
C ALA A 22 36.92 -2.41 -18.71
N MET A 23 36.11 -1.53 -18.12
CA MET A 23 35.28 -0.56 -18.85
C MET A 23 36.04 0.71 -19.25
N LYS A 24 37.33 0.84 -18.92
CA LYS A 24 38.18 2.01 -19.17
C LYS A 24 37.61 3.31 -18.63
N LEU A 25 36.91 3.25 -17.49
CA LEU A 25 36.33 4.41 -16.85
C LEU A 25 37.31 5.03 -15.85
N ASP A 26 37.38 6.35 -15.81
CA ASP A 26 38.03 7.08 -14.73
C ASP A 26 37.08 7.24 -13.53
N ILE A 27 37.64 7.46 -12.34
CA ILE A 27 36.91 7.70 -11.09
C ILE A 27 35.92 8.87 -11.26
N ARG A 28 36.28 9.92 -12.01
CA ARG A 28 35.39 11.06 -12.27
C ARG A 28 34.15 10.65 -13.08
N GLN A 29 34.32 9.83 -14.10
CA GLN A 29 33.22 9.34 -14.94
C GLN A 29 32.29 8.43 -14.14
N VAL A 30 32.85 7.59 -13.27
CA VAL A 30 32.06 6.78 -12.33
C VAL A 30 31.29 7.67 -11.36
N ALA A 31 31.92 8.70 -10.80
CA ALA A 31 31.27 9.65 -9.89
C ALA A 31 30.09 10.35 -10.56
N GLU A 32 30.26 10.80 -11.81
CA GLU A 32 29.19 11.44 -12.58
C GLU A 32 28.02 10.52 -12.87
N ALA A 33 28.30 9.25 -13.21
CA ALA A 33 27.29 8.25 -13.56
C ALA A 33 26.54 7.70 -12.33
N THR A 34 27.23 7.47 -11.22
CA THR A 34 26.66 6.88 -10.00
C THR A 34 26.15 7.92 -9.00
N LYS A 35 26.53 9.19 -9.17
CA LYS A 35 26.33 10.28 -8.20
C LYS A 35 27.02 10.03 -6.84
N LEU A 36 27.99 9.13 -6.79
CA LEU A 36 28.86 8.93 -5.64
C LEU A 36 29.99 9.96 -5.65
N LYS A 37 30.48 10.35 -4.47
CA LYS A 37 31.67 11.21 -4.37
C LYS A 37 32.90 10.44 -4.83
N SER A 38 33.86 11.09 -5.49
CA SER A 38 35.11 10.45 -5.90
C SER A 38 35.87 9.83 -4.73
N ASP A 39 35.78 10.42 -3.54
CA ASP A 39 36.41 9.86 -2.32
C ASP A 39 35.74 8.56 -1.86
N GLN A 40 34.40 8.46 -2.01
CA GLN A 40 33.68 7.20 -1.75
C GLN A 40 34.13 6.11 -2.72
N ILE A 41 34.28 6.44 -4.00
CA ILE A 41 34.73 5.48 -5.02
C ILE A 41 36.14 4.98 -4.71
N ARG A 42 37.07 5.88 -4.36
CA ARG A 42 38.43 5.51 -3.92
C ARG A 42 38.39 4.62 -2.68
N ALA A 43 37.59 4.98 -1.69
CA ALA A 43 37.46 4.20 -0.46
C ALA A 43 36.94 2.78 -0.75
N LEU A 44 35.96 2.63 -1.66
CA LEU A 44 35.45 1.33 -2.09
C LEU A 44 36.52 0.49 -2.79
N GLU A 45 37.27 1.07 -3.74
CA GLU A 45 38.33 0.36 -4.48
C GLU A 45 39.56 0.04 -3.62
N GLN A 46 39.71 0.71 -2.47
CA GLN A 46 40.77 0.45 -1.49
C GLN A 46 40.33 -0.48 -0.36
N GLY A 47 39.06 -0.90 -0.31
CA GLY A 47 38.50 -1.67 0.81
C GLY A 47 38.44 -0.88 2.13
N ASN A 48 38.53 0.45 2.07
CA ASN A 48 38.42 1.33 3.23
C ASN A 48 36.95 1.58 3.57
N TYR A 49 36.30 0.54 4.10
CA TYR A 49 34.89 0.59 4.48
C TYR A 49 34.62 1.47 5.71
N ASP A 50 35.66 1.76 6.51
CA ASP A 50 35.59 2.62 7.70
C ASP A 50 35.31 4.09 7.33
N TYR A 51 35.51 4.47 6.05
CA TYR A 51 35.09 5.77 5.51
C TYR A 51 33.56 5.98 5.59
N PHE A 52 32.77 4.90 5.59
CA PHE A 52 31.31 4.98 5.60
C PHE A 52 30.79 4.99 7.03
N THR A 53 30.07 6.06 7.38
CA THR A 53 29.50 6.22 8.73
C THR A 53 28.49 5.15 9.10
N ALA A 54 27.77 4.58 8.12
CA ALA A 54 26.81 3.50 8.35
C ALA A 54 26.88 2.44 7.24
N ALA A 55 26.74 1.17 7.61
CA ALA A 55 26.79 0.03 6.69
C ALA A 55 25.72 0.09 5.58
N VAL A 56 24.59 0.76 5.82
CA VAL A 56 23.54 0.97 4.81
C VAL A 56 24.06 1.82 3.64
N TYR A 57 24.85 2.86 3.92
CA TYR A 57 25.45 3.71 2.89
C TYR A 57 26.52 2.97 2.10
N LEU A 58 27.33 2.15 2.77
CA LEU A 58 28.30 1.28 2.12
C LEU A 58 27.61 0.33 1.13
N ARG A 59 26.62 -0.45 1.60
CA ARG A 59 25.87 -1.40 0.76
C ARG A 59 25.17 -0.72 -0.41
N GLY A 60 24.56 0.45 -0.17
CA GLY A 60 23.95 1.25 -1.24
C GLY A 60 24.97 1.68 -2.30
N SER A 61 26.13 2.17 -1.86
CA SER A 61 27.20 2.65 -2.76
C SER A 61 27.78 1.51 -3.59
N VAL A 62 28.06 0.36 -2.96
CA VAL A 62 28.56 -0.83 -3.67
C VAL A 62 27.53 -1.34 -4.68
N ARG A 63 26.24 -1.39 -4.34
CA ARG A 63 25.18 -1.80 -5.27
C ARG A 63 25.06 -0.85 -6.47
N THR A 64 25.05 0.46 -6.24
CA THR A 64 24.99 1.45 -7.33
C THR A 64 26.18 1.32 -8.26
N TYR A 65 27.36 1.10 -7.70
CA TYR A 65 28.59 0.93 -8.48
C TYR A 65 28.58 -0.39 -9.26
N ALA A 66 28.23 -1.51 -8.63
CA ALA A 66 28.11 -2.81 -9.29
C ALA A 66 27.13 -2.77 -10.47
N ASN A 67 26.01 -2.06 -10.33
CA ASN A 67 25.04 -1.86 -11.40
C ASN A 67 25.64 -1.12 -12.61
N LEU A 68 26.42 -0.06 -12.39
CA LEU A 68 27.13 0.64 -13.46
C LEU A 68 28.08 -0.31 -14.20
N LEU A 69 28.80 -1.14 -13.44
CA LEU A 69 29.79 -2.08 -13.95
C LEU A 69 29.19 -3.37 -14.52
N LYS A 70 27.86 -3.53 -14.47
CA LYS A 70 27.13 -4.74 -14.89
C LYS A 70 27.62 -6.01 -14.18
N LEU A 71 28.07 -5.88 -12.94
CA LEU A 71 28.44 -7.00 -12.09
C LEU A 71 27.18 -7.63 -11.47
N ASP A 72 27.28 -8.90 -11.06
CA ASP A 72 26.22 -9.54 -10.28
C ASP A 72 26.16 -8.94 -8.88
N GLY A 73 25.25 -7.98 -8.72
CA GLY A 73 25.07 -7.29 -7.45
C GLY A 73 24.64 -8.22 -6.31
N ALA A 74 23.95 -9.33 -6.57
CA ALA A 74 23.54 -10.26 -5.50
C ALA A 74 24.75 -11.02 -4.96
N LYS A 75 25.59 -11.55 -5.86
CA LYS A 75 26.84 -12.23 -5.52
C LYS A 75 27.79 -11.30 -4.78
N LEU A 76 28.00 -10.09 -5.31
CA LEU A 76 28.94 -9.11 -4.77
C LEU A 76 28.50 -8.56 -3.39
N MET A 77 27.18 -8.48 -3.14
CA MET A 77 26.67 -8.19 -1.79
C MET A 77 26.93 -9.33 -0.80
N ALA A 78 26.78 -10.58 -1.22
CA ALA A 78 27.03 -11.73 -0.35
C ALA A 78 28.51 -11.82 0.06
N GLU A 79 29.40 -11.55 -0.89
CA GLU A 79 30.85 -11.46 -0.64
C GLU A 79 31.18 -10.29 0.30
N LEU A 80 30.56 -9.11 0.09
CA LEU A 80 30.72 -7.96 0.97
C LEU A 80 30.29 -8.31 2.40
N ASP A 81 29.11 -8.90 2.58
CA ASP A 81 28.64 -9.30 3.91
C ASP A 81 29.59 -10.32 4.56
N ALA A 82 30.15 -11.27 3.80
CA ALA A 82 31.16 -12.20 4.30
C ALA A 82 32.45 -11.49 4.75
N GLU A 83 32.96 -10.52 3.98
CA GLU A 83 34.12 -9.70 4.34
C GLU A 83 33.87 -8.88 5.61
N LEU A 84 32.71 -8.22 5.72
CA LEU A 84 32.36 -7.40 6.88
C LEU A 84 32.21 -8.20 8.17
N ASN A 85 31.63 -9.41 8.06
CA ASN A 85 31.48 -10.32 9.19
C ASN A 85 32.83 -10.89 9.63
N SER A 86 33.69 -11.25 8.69
CA SER A 86 35.04 -11.76 8.97
C SER A 86 35.93 -10.69 9.59
N ALA A 87 35.78 -9.43 9.17
CA ALA A 87 36.58 -8.32 9.66
C ALA A 87 36.08 -7.76 11.01
N LYS A 88 34.94 -8.22 11.54
CA LYS A 88 34.27 -7.66 12.74
C LYS A 88 34.12 -6.13 12.70
N LYS A 89 34.12 -5.50 11.51
CA LYS A 89 34.23 -4.05 11.32
C LYS A 89 32.91 -3.29 11.51
N PHE A 90 31.76 -3.96 11.41
CA PHE A 90 30.43 -3.33 11.52
C PHE A 90 29.56 -3.90 12.65
N SER A 91 30.15 -4.66 13.58
CA SER A 91 29.41 -5.30 14.68
C SER A 91 29.08 -4.35 15.86
N ASP A 92 29.62 -3.13 15.89
CA ASP A 92 29.52 -2.22 17.05
C ASP A 92 28.64 -0.97 16.84
N GLN A 93 28.02 -0.81 15.67
CA GLN A 93 26.93 0.15 15.56
C GLN A 93 25.63 -0.57 15.89
N GLY A 94 25.10 -0.22 17.07
CA GLY A 94 23.91 -0.82 17.69
C GLY A 94 22.79 -1.14 16.69
N PRO A 95 22.01 -2.18 16.98
CA PRO A 95 21.20 -2.88 16.00
C PRO A 95 20.39 -1.90 15.17
N ALA A 96 20.76 -1.75 13.89
CA ALA A 96 19.79 -1.37 12.89
C ALA A 96 18.60 -2.30 13.15
N PRO A 97 17.40 -1.78 13.46
CA PRO A 97 16.30 -2.63 13.86
C PRO A 97 16.20 -3.66 12.75
N ALA A 98 16.42 -4.93 13.11
CA ALA A 98 16.27 -6.04 12.19
C ALA A 98 14.92 -5.79 11.53
N ARG A 99 14.95 -5.37 10.26
CA ARG A 99 13.73 -5.16 9.51
C ARG A 99 13.21 -6.57 9.34
N LYS A 100 12.45 -7.02 10.35
CA LYS A 100 11.58 -8.17 10.24
C LYS A 100 10.89 -7.92 8.92
N LYS A 101 11.06 -8.83 7.95
CA LYS A 101 10.16 -8.94 6.82
C LYS A 101 8.80 -9.14 7.44
N SER A 102 8.14 -8.03 7.74
CA SER A 102 6.86 -8.01 8.40
C SER A 102 5.90 -8.46 7.31
N GLY A 103 4.96 -9.36 7.64
CA GLY A 103 3.99 -9.86 6.66
C GLY A 103 3.22 -8.75 5.93
N VAL A 104 3.31 -7.51 6.45
CA VAL A 104 2.87 -6.28 5.78
C VAL A 104 3.61 -5.97 4.49
N ASP A 105 4.89 -6.33 4.32
CA ASP A 105 5.64 -6.12 3.08
C ASP A 105 5.12 -7.06 1.98
N SER A 106 4.76 -8.30 2.34
CA SER A 106 4.09 -9.25 1.44
C SER A 106 2.64 -8.84 1.15
N LEU A 107 1.90 -8.33 2.15
CA LEU A 107 0.60 -7.71 1.93
C LEU A 107 0.70 -6.48 1.04
N MET A 108 1.72 -5.64 1.21
CA MET A 108 1.95 -4.42 0.44
C MET A 108 2.29 -4.74 -1.01
N LEU A 109 3.05 -5.82 -1.26
CA LEU A 109 3.29 -6.33 -2.62
C LEU A 109 2.04 -7.02 -3.23
N LEU A 110 1.20 -7.69 -2.43
CA LEU A 110 -0.08 -8.25 -2.90
C LEU A 110 -1.10 -7.16 -3.23
N LEU A 111 -1.15 -6.11 -2.40
CA LEU A 111 -2.02 -4.94 -2.56
C LEU A 111 -1.55 -4.04 -3.71
N SER A 112 -0.26 -4.04 -4.05
CA SER A 112 0.28 -3.32 -5.21
C SER A 112 -0.14 -3.94 -6.55
N ARG A 113 -0.63 -5.19 -6.56
CA ARG A 113 -1.22 -5.84 -7.74
C ARG A 113 -2.71 -5.58 -7.90
N LEU A 114 -3.34 -4.93 -6.91
CA LEU A 114 -4.74 -4.56 -6.96
C LEU A 114 -4.85 -3.17 -7.58
N ASN A 115 -5.31 -3.10 -8.84
CA ASN A 115 -5.55 -1.84 -9.54
C ASN A 115 -6.41 -0.92 -8.64
N TRP A 116 -5.86 0.21 -8.20
CA TRP A 116 -6.56 1.21 -7.38
C TRP A 116 -7.90 1.66 -7.99
N GLY A 117 -8.05 1.54 -9.31
CA GLY A 117 -9.34 1.69 -10.00
C GLY A 117 -10.40 0.68 -9.54
N VAL A 118 -10.07 -0.61 -9.40
CA VAL A 118 -10.99 -1.65 -8.93
C VAL A 118 -11.39 -1.42 -7.46
N ALA A 119 -10.45 -0.99 -6.63
CA ALA A 119 -10.74 -0.63 -5.24
C ALA A 119 -11.75 0.53 -5.16
N SER A 120 -11.60 1.57 -5.99
CA SER A 120 -12.54 2.69 -6.03
C SER A 120 -13.95 2.28 -6.49
N ILE A 121 -14.06 1.36 -7.44
CA ILE A 121 -15.36 0.83 -7.92
C ILE A 121 -16.06 0.05 -6.81
N LEU A 122 -15.33 -0.81 -6.09
CA LEU A 122 -15.89 -1.58 -4.98
C LEU A 122 -16.33 -0.68 -3.82
N ILE A 123 -15.55 0.36 -3.49
CA ILE A 123 -15.91 1.34 -2.46
C ILE A 123 -17.15 2.13 -2.89
N GLY A 124 -17.20 2.58 -4.15
CA GLY A 124 -18.38 3.25 -4.70
C GLY A 124 -19.63 2.37 -4.65
N LEU A 125 -19.51 1.10 -5.04
CA LEU A 125 -20.62 0.14 -4.99
C LEU A 125 -21.08 -0.13 -3.55
N ALA A 126 -20.13 -0.28 -2.61
CA ALA A 126 -20.45 -0.46 -1.20
C ALA A 126 -21.19 0.75 -0.61
N LEU A 127 -20.76 1.97 -0.92
CA LEU A 127 -21.45 3.20 -0.51
C LEU A 127 -22.85 3.30 -1.13
N LEU A 128 -23.02 2.87 -2.37
CA LEU A 128 -24.32 2.86 -3.06
C LEU A 128 -25.28 1.85 -2.40
N VAL A 129 -24.80 0.65 -2.09
CA VAL A 129 -25.59 -0.38 -1.38
C VAL A 129 -25.95 0.05 0.03
N LEU A 130 -25.00 0.64 0.78
CA LEU A 130 -25.26 1.17 2.12
C LEU A 130 -26.25 2.34 2.09
N GLY A 131 -26.13 3.24 1.11
CA GLY A 131 -27.06 4.33 0.88
C GLY A 131 -28.47 3.84 0.56
N ALA A 132 -28.60 2.85 -0.33
CA ALA A 132 -29.87 2.21 -0.69
C ALA A 132 -30.52 1.48 0.50
N ASN A 133 -29.72 0.80 1.33
CA ASN A 133 -30.21 0.13 2.53
C ASN A 133 -30.66 1.17 3.58
N ALA A 134 -29.90 2.24 3.80
CA ALA A 134 -30.26 3.31 4.71
C ALA A 134 -31.53 4.04 4.28
N SER A 135 -31.68 4.34 2.98
CA SER A 135 -32.88 4.98 2.44
C SER A 135 -34.10 4.05 2.51
N TYR A 136 -33.94 2.75 2.19
CA TYR A 136 -35.00 1.76 2.37
C TYR A 136 -35.46 1.64 3.83
N ARG A 137 -34.51 1.59 4.76
CA ARG A 137 -34.81 1.59 6.21
C ARG A 137 -35.52 2.88 6.65
N ALA A 138 -35.06 4.04 6.18
CA ALA A 138 -35.69 5.32 6.51
C ALA A 138 -37.11 5.43 5.96
N TRP A 139 -37.36 4.95 4.74
CA TRP A 139 -38.69 4.96 4.14
C TRP A 139 -39.64 4.02 4.88
N LYS A 140 -39.19 2.79 5.19
CA LYS A 140 -39.96 1.84 6.01
C LYS A 140 -40.32 2.42 7.38
N ASN A 141 -39.40 3.16 8.01
CA ASN A 141 -39.65 3.76 9.32
C ASN A 141 -40.66 4.92 9.25
N ARG A 142 -40.62 5.73 8.18
CA ARG A 142 -41.62 6.79 7.96
C ARG A 142 -43.01 6.25 7.66
N GLN A 143 -43.09 5.09 6.99
CA GLN A 143 -44.38 4.47 6.65
C GLN A 143 -45.05 3.78 7.83
N ALA A 144 -44.30 3.49 8.90
CA ALA A 144 -44.83 3.01 10.18
C ALA A 144 -45.33 4.13 11.11
N SER A 145 -45.19 5.41 10.70
CA SER A 145 -45.76 6.54 11.44
C SER A 145 -47.22 6.66 11.07
N ASP A 146 -48.10 6.09 11.90
CA ASP A 146 -49.54 6.12 11.72
C ASP A 146 -50.06 7.56 11.64
N PRO A 147 -50.52 8.03 10.45
CA PRO A 147 -50.96 9.41 10.26
C PRO A 147 -52.21 9.75 11.09
N LEU A 148 -52.88 8.75 11.65
CA LEU A 148 -54.08 8.91 12.48
C LEU A 148 -53.75 9.18 13.96
N GLN A 149 -52.53 8.97 14.43
CA GLN A 149 -52.16 9.26 15.83
C GLN A 149 -52.21 10.76 16.18
N LYS A 150 -52.14 11.64 15.19
CA LYS A 150 -52.29 13.09 15.38
C LYS A 150 -53.75 13.55 15.46
N LEU A 151 -54.69 12.69 15.10
CA LEU A 151 -56.10 12.92 15.30
C LEU A 151 -56.41 12.39 16.70
N GLY A 152 -56.57 13.29 17.67
CA GLY A 152 -56.96 12.92 19.04
C GLY A 152 -58.25 12.08 19.07
N ALA A 153 -58.58 11.47 20.22
CA ALA A 153 -59.76 10.64 20.38
C ALA A 153 -61.00 11.33 19.78
N GLY A 154 -61.58 10.75 18.73
CA GLY A 154 -62.71 11.33 18.03
C GLY A 154 -63.87 11.51 19.00
N MET A 155 -64.15 12.77 19.36
CA MET A 155 -65.33 13.11 20.15
C MET A 155 -66.52 13.06 19.19
N TYR A 156 -67.26 11.95 19.20
CA TYR A 156 -68.57 11.92 18.57
C TYR A 156 -69.49 12.86 19.36
N GLN A 157 -69.79 14.02 18.77
CA GLN A 157 -70.88 14.89 19.24
C GLN A 157 -72.16 14.36 18.58
N PRO A 158 -73.01 13.58 19.28
CA PRO A 158 -74.34 13.31 18.75
C PRO A 158 -75.03 14.64 18.53
N ALA A 159 -75.57 14.87 17.33
CA ALA A 159 -76.41 16.02 17.09
C ALA A 159 -77.62 15.91 18.03
N GLU A 160 -77.64 16.69 19.09
CA GLU A 160 -78.82 16.89 19.93
C GLU A 160 -79.92 17.48 19.04
N ALA A 161 -80.78 16.58 18.55
CA ALA A 161 -82.18 16.80 18.19
C ALA A 161 -82.61 18.24 17.89
N ALA A 162 -82.12 18.84 16.80
CA ALA A 162 -82.70 20.05 16.20
C ALA A 162 -82.12 20.32 14.80
N GLY A 163 -82.27 19.38 13.88
CA GLY A 163 -81.98 19.61 12.46
C GLY A 163 -82.93 18.76 11.64
N GLU A 164 -83.80 19.41 10.87
CA GLU A 164 -84.82 18.79 10.02
C GLU A 164 -84.26 17.57 9.28
N ILE A 165 -84.68 16.38 9.71
CA ILE A 165 -84.51 15.18 8.90
C ILE A 165 -85.38 15.37 7.65
N LEU A 166 -84.70 15.56 6.51
CA LEU A 166 -85.34 15.59 5.21
C LEU A 166 -86.19 14.31 5.08
N PRO A 167 -87.51 14.38 4.79
CA PRO A 167 -88.30 13.17 4.64
C PRO A 167 -87.72 12.34 3.48
N LEU A 168 -87.45 11.06 3.76
CA LEU A 168 -86.95 10.13 2.75
C LEU A 168 -87.99 10.04 1.61
N PRO A 169 -87.61 10.24 0.33
CA PRO A 169 -88.53 10.03 -0.76
C PRO A 169 -88.88 8.54 -0.86
N THR A 170 -90.13 8.18 -0.52
CA THR A 170 -90.65 6.83 -0.74
C THR A 170 -91.01 6.65 -2.22
N ASN A 171 -90.02 6.43 -3.08
CA ASN A 171 -90.25 5.93 -4.44
C ASN A 171 -90.31 4.41 -4.41
N ILE A 172 -91.48 3.88 -4.12
CA ILE A 172 -91.79 2.46 -4.31
C ILE A 172 -92.27 2.30 -5.75
N SER A 173 -91.32 2.03 -6.64
CA SER A 173 -91.60 1.60 -8.01
C SER A 173 -92.32 0.24 -7.98
N ARG A 174 -93.66 0.25 -7.99
CA ARG A 174 -94.45 -0.97 -8.16
C ARG A 174 -94.59 -1.24 -9.67
N ARG A 175 -93.63 -2.00 -10.21
CA ARG A 175 -93.81 -2.71 -11.48
C ARG A 175 -94.89 -3.76 -11.30
N THR A 176 -95.85 -3.79 -12.20
CA THR A 176 -96.71 -4.95 -12.48
C THR A 176 -96.92 -5.02 -14.01
N PRO A 177 -97.18 -6.23 -14.52
CA PRO A 177 -96.40 -6.92 -15.55
C PRO A 177 -96.54 -6.41 -16.99
#